data_AF-A0A6U8PAW5-F1
#
_entry.id   AF-A0A6U8PAW5-F1
#
_cell.length_a   1.000
_cell.length_b   1.000
_cell.length_c   1.000
_cell.angle_alpha   90.00
_cell.angle_beta   90.00
_cell.angle_gamma   90.00
#
_symmetry.space_group_name_H-M   'P 1'
#
loop_
_entity.id
_entity.type
_entity.pdbx_description
1 polymer ?
#
loop_
_entity_poly.entity_id
_entity_poly.type
_entity_poly.pdbx_seq_one_letter_code
_entity_poly.pdbx_strand_id
1 'polypeptide(L)'
;MDKDVPDLDNTLNMLSTLSMPLAAKFNWAEPLPVLKRLVGAAFGGDGVVVTAGGNCPAGVLGQVGGLLELAEQIEAGAMPSPDRIYLPIGSSCTTSGLILGVALARHLRLGPFGGPLRIVGVPVHEAFAMLQAKLGIHRASLSQYMPLTIRHTLKTTCAELARLGGPDLHDASLRILHEEVEILTDADLVGIYGAHSEVSRRAAQAYDATGRLFEGSGAEVSTPLWVCGHFVAKAFAPLIDDAAKEELRGQTFLLWQTKSAVQPLGTEDEWAQLAEMPPLVKRWADDGPAESTLRPGKVDTANGTPDDYRHLMKALP
;
A
#
# COMPACT_ATOMS: atom_id res chain seq x y z
N MET A 1 -19.44 0.74 10.88
CA MET A 1 -18.94 1.77 9.96
C MET A 1 -19.43 1.41 8.57
N ASP A 2 -19.88 2.40 7.79
CA ASP A 2 -20.37 2.17 6.43
C ASP A 2 -19.19 2.22 5.44
N LYS A 3 -19.21 1.37 4.42
CA LYS A 3 -18.15 1.22 3.42
C LYS A 3 -18.11 2.38 2.41
N ASP A 4 -19.22 3.12 2.32
CA ASP A 4 -19.45 4.15 1.31
C ASP A 4 -19.42 5.57 1.92
N VAL A 5 -18.85 5.73 3.12
CA VAL A 5 -18.65 7.07 3.69
C VAL A 5 -17.57 7.78 2.86
N PRO A 6 -17.86 8.95 2.28
CA PRO A 6 -16.87 9.71 1.54
C PRO A 6 -15.68 10.07 2.41
N ASP A 7 -14.49 10.02 1.84
CA ASP A 7 -13.24 10.40 2.51
C ASP A 7 -12.31 11.08 1.51
N LEU A 8 -11.72 12.20 1.93
CA LEU A 8 -10.89 13.02 1.05
C LEU A 8 -9.72 12.24 0.46
N ASP A 9 -9.07 11.37 1.23
CA ASP A 9 -7.87 10.67 0.77
C ASP A 9 -8.18 9.60 -0.27
N ASN A 10 -9.37 9.01 -0.23
CA ASN A 10 -9.86 8.13 -1.30
C ASN A 10 -10.26 8.92 -2.54
N THR A 11 -10.90 10.08 -2.36
CA THR A 11 -11.24 10.99 -3.47
C THR A 11 -10.00 11.50 -4.20
N LEU A 12 -8.96 11.87 -3.46
CA LEU A 12 -7.67 12.31 -4.02
C LEU A 12 -6.99 11.22 -4.87
N ASN A 13 -7.11 9.94 -4.50
CA ASN A 13 -6.61 8.83 -5.32
C ASN A 13 -7.35 8.75 -6.67
N MET A 14 -8.67 8.96 -6.65
CA MET A 14 -9.48 8.97 -7.87
C MET A 14 -9.15 10.17 -8.74
N LEU A 15 -9.11 11.39 -8.17
CA LEU A 15 -8.75 12.62 -8.88
C LEU A 15 -7.36 12.53 -9.51
N SER A 16 -6.41 11.97 -8.77
CA SER A 16 -5.07 11.68 -9.28
C SER A 16 -5.10 10.74 -10.48
N THR A 17 -5.92 9.69 -10.42
CA THR A 17 -6.12 8.79 -11.58
C THR A 17 -6.75 9.55 -12.76
N LEU A 18 -7.81 10.32 -12.54
CA LEU A 18 -8.50 11.08 -13.59
C LEU A 18 -7.61 12.16 -14.24
N SER A 19 -6.62 12.66 -13.51
CA SER A 19 -5.66 13.64 -14.04
C SER A 19 -4.63 13.03 -15.01
N MET A 20 -4.52 11.69 -15.09
CA MET A 20 -3.53 11.03 -15.93
C MET A 20 -4.06 10.76 -17.35
N PRO A 21 -3.27 11.03 -18.41
CA PRO A 21 -3.68 10.77 -19.79
C PRO A 21 -3.85 9.26 -20.09
N LEU A 22 -3.19 8.41 -19.31
CA LEU A 22 -3.22 6.95 -19.45
C LEU A 22 -4.33 6.29 -18.63
N ALA A 23 -5.03 7.03 -17.77
CA ALA A 23 -6.17 6.46 -17.07
C ALA A 23 -7.29 6.25 -18.08
N ALA A 24 -7.68 5.00 -18.27
CA ALA A 24 -8.87 4.75 -19.08
C ALA A 24 -10.04 5.48 -18.43
N LYS A 25 -10.70 6.34 -19.22
CA LYS A 25 -11.87 7.12 -18.84
C LYS A 25 -13.03 6.14 -18.65
N PHE A 26 -13.09 5.50 -17.49
CA PHE A 26 -14.10 4.50 -17.15
C PHE A 26 -15.27 5.16 -16.43
N ASN A 27 -16.47 4.68 -16.71
CA ASN A 27 -17.57 4.83 -15.78
C ASN A 27 -17.39 3.75 -14.70
N TRP A 28 -16.87 4.14 -13.53
CA TRP A 28 -16.59 3.24 -12.40
C TRP A 28 -17.85 2.58 -11.80
N ALA A 29 -19.04 3.06 -12.16
CA ALA A 29 -20.30 2.49 -11.69
C ALA A 29 -20.76 1.26 -12.49
N GLU A 30 -20.14 0.96 -13.65
CA GLU A 30 -20.61 -0.09 -14.54
C GLU A 30 -19.59 -1.22 -14.72
N PRO A 31 -19.84 -2.43 -14.19
CA PRO A 31 -18.86 -3.53 -14.23
C PRO A 31 -18.65 -4.13 -15.62
N LEU A 32 -19.64 -4.05 -16.51
CA LEU A 32 -19.60 -4.69 -17.83
C LEU A 32 -18.67 -3.98 -18.84
N PRO A 33 -18.71 -2.63 -18.98
CA PRO A 33 -17.73 -1.90 -19.78
C PRO A 33 -16.28 -2.08 -19.31
N VAL A 34 -16.06 -2.12 -17.99
CA VAL A 34 -14.73 -2.38 -17.39
C VAL A 34 -14.23 -3.77 -17.79
N LEU A 35 -15.05 -4.80 -17.61
CA LEU A 35 -14.70 -6.17 -18.00
C LEU A 35 -14.39 -6.28 -19.50
N LYS A 36 -15.21 -5.68 -20.37
CA LYS A 36 -15.01 -5.71 -21.82
C LYS A 36 -13.66 -5.10 -22.22
N ARG A 37 -13.24 -4.01 -21.59
CA ARG A 37 -11.94 -3.37 -21.86
C ARG A 37 -10.76 -4.13 -21.28
N LEU A 38 -10.90 -4.74 -20.09
CA LEU A 38 -9.86 -5.62 -19.55
C LEU A 38 -9.62 -6.83 -20.46
N VAL A 39 -10.69 -7.43 -20.97
CA VAL A 39 -10.61 -8.51 -21.98
C VAL A 39 -10.00 -7.98 -23.28
N GLY A 40 -10.44 -6.81 -23.75
CA GLY A 40 -9.87 -6.13 -24.92
C GLY A 40 -8.36 -5.95 -24.81
N ALA A 41 -7.88 -5.34 -23.74
CA ALA A 41 -6.44 -5.13 -23.52
C ALA A 41 -5.67 -6.46 -23.37
N ALA A 42 -6.26 -7.46 -22.70
CA ALA A 42 -5.62 -8.76 -22.50
C ALA A 42 -5.46 -9.59 -23.79
N PHE A 43 -6.39 -9.47 -24.74
CA PHE A 43 -6.43 -10.32 -25.94
C PHE A 43 -6.23 -9.56 -27.27
N GLY A 44 -6.47 -8.25 -27.29
CA GLY A 44 -6.45 -7.38 -28.46
C GLY A 44 -5.13 -6.62 -28.67
N GLY A 45 -4.24 -6.59 -27.67
CA GLY A 45 -2.92 -5.96 -27.75
C GLY A 45 -2.93 -4.43 -27.81
N ASP A 46 -4.07 -3.79 -27.53
CA ASP A 46 -4.28 -2.35 -27.54
C ASP A 46 -3.99 -1.67 -26.18
N GLY A 47 -3.47 -2.43 -25.20
CA GLY A 47 -3.13 -1.90 -23.89
C GLY A 47 -2.35 -2.85 -22.99
N VAL A 48 -1.93 -2.33 -21.83
CA VAL A 48 -1.27 -3.11 -20.77
C VAL A 48 -2.25 -3.26 -19.61
N VAL A 49 -2.56 -4.50 -19.24
CA VAL A 49 -3.40 -4.78 -18.06
C VAL A 49 -2.53 -4.77 -16.81
N VAL A 50 -2.71 -3.75 -15.97
CA VAL A 50 -2.14 -3.71 -14.62
C VAL A 50 -3.17 -4.26 -13.65
N THR A 51 -2.81 -5.34 -12.96
CA THR A 51 -3.67 -5.98 -11.95
C THR A 51 -3.86 -5.09 -10.73
N ALA A 52 -4.85 -5.41 -9.90
CA ALA A 52 -5.12 -4.67 -8.66
C ALA A 52 -3.85 -4.48 -7.82
N GLY A 53 -3.57 -3.23 -7.44
CA GLY A 53 -2.38 -2.85 -6.68
C GLY A 53 -1.05 -3.18 -7.36
N GLY A 54 -1.03 -3.36 -8.70
CA GLY A 54 0.17 -3.66 -9.46
C GLY A 54 0.79 -5.02 -9.17
N ASN A 55 0.00 -6.01 -8.72
CA ASN A 55 0.50 -7.37 -8.46
C ASN A 55 0.80 -8.11 -9.78
N CYS A 56 1.95 -7.82 -10.35
CA CYS A 56 2.55 -8.53 -11.46
C CYS A 56 4.06 -8.65 -11.19
N PRO A 57 4.79 -9.53 -11.89
CA PRO A 57 6.23 -9.70 -11.67
C PRO A 57 7.00 -8.37 -11.72
N ALA A 58 6.73 -7.50 -12.69
CA ALA A 58 7.38 -6.19 -12.78
C ALA A 58 7.11 -5.30 -11.56
N GLY A 59 5.85 -5.21 -11.10
CA GLY A 59 5.49 -4.44 -9.90
C GLY A 59 6.15 -4.98 -8.64
N VAL A 60 6.20 -6.31 -8.49
CA VAL A 60 6.86 -6.96 -7.35
C VAL A 60 8.38 -6.73 -7.39
N LEU A 61 9.01 -6.77 -8.57
CA LEU A 61 10.43 -6.46 -8.72
C LEU A 61 10.75 -4.99 -8.40
N GLY A 62 9.82 -4.06 -8.66
CA GLY A 62 9.95 -2.69 -8.17
C GLY A 62 10.01 -2.61 -6.64
N GLN A 63 9.20 -3.41 -5.95
CA GLN A 63 9.20 -3.51 -4.48
C GLN A 63 10.45 -4.22 -3.95
N VAL A 64 10.99 -5.20 -4.69
CA VAL A 64 12.32 -5.78 -4.43
C VAL A 64 13.40 -4.69 -4.49
N GLY A 65 13.36 -3.84 -5.52
CA GLY A 65 14.25 -2.68 -5.67
C GLY A 65 14.22 -1.77 -4.43
N GLY A 66 13.02 -1.42 -3.96
CA GLY A 66 12.87 -0.61 -2.74
C GLY A 66 13.52 -1.23 -1.49
N LEU A 67 13.48 -2.55 -1.34
CA LEU A 67 14.18 -3.20 -0.22
C LEU A 67 15.71 -3.24 -0.43
N LEU A 68 16.19 -3.37 -1.66
CA LEU A 68 17.63 -3.27 -1.94
C LEU A 68 18.14 -1.85 -1.70
N GLU A 69 17.37 -0.81 -2.08
CA GLU A 69 17.67 0.59 -1.73
C GLU A 69 17.74 0.79 -0.21
N LEU A 70 16.81 0.19 0.54
CA LEU A 70 16.87 0.17 2.00
C LEU A 70 18.15 -0.53 2.50
N ALA A 71 18.54 -1.65 1.90
CA ALA A 71 19.78 -2.36 2.24
C ALA A 71 21.01 -1.44 2.11
N GLU A 72 21.12 -0.76 0.97
CA GLU A 72 22.19 0.18 0.66
C GLU A 72 22.20 1.37 1.62
N GLN A 73 21.03 1.93 1.96
CA GLN A 73 20.90 3.01 2.94
C GLN A 73 21.41 2.61 4.32
N ILE A 74 21.11 1.38 4.76
CA ILE A 74 21.58 0.88 6.04
C ILE A 74 23.10 0.64 6.02
N GLU A 75 23.65 0.06 4.94
CA GLU A 75 25.10 -0.11 4.77
C GLU A 75 25.85 1.23 4.77
N ALA A 76 25.23 2.26 4.17
CA ALA A 76 25.74 3.63 4.19
C ALA A 76 25.60 4.33 5.55
N GLY A 77 24.95 3.71 6.53
CA GLY A 77 24.70 4.29 7.85
C GLY A 77 23.65 5.40 7.87
N ALA A 78 22.82 5.51 6.82
CA ALA A 78 21.76 6.53 6.74
C ALA A 78 20.61 6.25 7.72
N MET A 79 20.43 4.99 8.11
CA MET A 79 19.46 4.57 9.11
C MET A 79 19.88 3.24 9.77
N PRO A 80 19.40 2.94 11.00
CA PRO A 80 19.63 1.64 11.63
C PRO A 80 18.92 0.50 10.89
N SER A 81 19.43 -0.72 11.05
CA SER A 81 18.74 -1.93 10.60
C SER A 81 17.41 -2.09 11.32
N PRO A 82 16.28 -2.33 10.61
CA PRO A 82 15.04 -2.65 11.27
C PRO A 82 15.07 -4.09 11.80
N ASP A 83 14.54 -4.28 13.01
CA ASP A 83 14.22 -5.61 13.55
C ASP A 83 12.83 -6.05 13.07
N ARG A 84 11.94 -5.06 12.83
CA ARG A 84 10.57 -5.29 12.37
C ARG A 84 10.14 -4.31 11.28
N ILE A 85 9.46 -4.80 10.26
CA ILE A 85 8.81 -4.01 9.20
C ILE A 85 7.31 -4.21 9.26
N TYR A 86 6.54 -3.15 9.41
CA TYR A 86 5.08 -3.15 9.39
C TYR A 86 4.57 -2.68 8.05
N LEU A 87 3.58 -3.38 7.49
CA LEU A 87 2.96 -2.96 6.24
C LEU A 87 1.51 -3.43 6.10
N PRO A 88 0.66 -2.67 5.40
CA PRO A 88 -0.64 -3.17 4.98
C PRO A 88 -0.49 -4.21 3.85
N ILE A 89 -1.36 -5.23 3.87
CA ILE A 89 -1.48 -6.24 2.81
C ILE A 89 -2.77 -5.97 2.03
N GLY A 90 -2.63 -5.44 0.82
CA GLY A 90 -3.71 -5.38 -0.17
C GLY A 90 -3.64 -6.60 -1.09
N SER A 91 -3.33 -6.35 -2.35
CA SER A 91 -3.16 -7.38 -3.37
C SER A 91 -1.85 -8.17 -3.28
N SER A 92 -1.16 -8.20 -2.13
CA SER A 92 0.11 -8.88 -1.85
C SER A 92 1.38 -8.41 -2.60
N CYS A 93 1.32 -7.39 -3.46
CA CYS A 93 2.47 -6.95 -4.26
C CYS A 93 3.67 -6.52 -3.40
N THR A 94 3.50 -5.50 -2.56
CA THR A 94 4.52 -5.01 -1.63
C THR A 94 5.06 -6.11 -0.73
N THR A 95 4.18 -6.87 -0.06
CA THR A 95 4.61 -7.92 0.87
C THR A 95 5.45 -8.99 0.19
N SER A 96 5.04 -9.42 -1.01
CA SER A 96 5.81 -10.40 -1.79
C SER A 96 7.16 -9.83 -2.25
N GLY A 97 7.18 -8.55 -2.62
CA GLY A 97 8.41 -7.84 -3.00
C GLY A 97 9.39 -7.69 -1.85
N LEU A 98 8.93 -7.38 -0.64
CA LEU A 98 9.79 -7.34 0.55
C LEU A 98 10.33 -8.73 0.89
N ILE A 99 9.49 -9.77 0.86
CA ILE A 99 9.94 -11.15 1.12
C ILE A 99 11.01 -11.58 0.11
N LEU A 100 10.75 -11.39 -1.19
CA LEU A 100 11.70 -11.73 -2.25
C LEU A 100 12.94 -10.86 -2.17
N GLY A 101 12.80 -9.58 -1.82
CA GLY A 101 13.92 -8.67 -1.62
C GLY A 101 14.82 -9.13 -0.49
N VAL A 102 14.27 -9.62 0.63
CA VAL A 102 15.07 -10.13 1.76
C VAL A 102 15.80 -11.40 1.31
N ALA A 103 15.12 -12.28 0.58
CA ALA A 103 15.76 -13.47 0.00
C ALA A 103 16.93 -13.09 -0.93
N LEU A 104 16.73 -12.09 -1.78
CA LEU A 104 17.74 -11.62 -2.74
C LEU A 104 18.90 -10.91 -2.05
N ALA A 105 18.63 -10.01 -1.11
CA ALA A 105 19.64 -9.33 -0.31
C ALA A 105 20.51 -10.36 0.44
N ARG A 106 19.91 -11.37 1.07
CA ARG A 106 20.64 -12.49 1.70
C ARG A 106 21.47 -13.29 0.71
N HIS A 107 20.92 -13.59 -0.47
CA HIS A 107 21.64 -14.31 -1.52
C HIS A 107 22.87 -13.53 -2.00
N LEU A 108 22.72 -12.21 -2.17
CA LEU A 108 23.78 -11.30 -2.60
C LEU A 108 24.71 -10.87 -1.46
N ARG A 109 24.37 -11.19 -0.21
CA ARG A 109 25.06 -10.74 1.01
C ARG A 109 25.09 -9.22 1.14
N LEU A 110 23.97 -8.58 0.80
CA LEU A 110 23.74 -7.15 0.94
C LEU A 110 22.94 -6.83 2.19
N GLY A 111 23.31 -5.73 2.85
CA GLY A 111 22.61 -5.18 4.00
C GLY A 111 22.72 -6.06 5.26
N PRO A 112 22.15 -5.57 6.37
CA PRO A 112 22.12 -6.30 7.65
C PRO A 112 21.11 -7.47 7.64
N PHE A 113 20.52 -7.81 6.50
CA PHE A 113 19.47 -8.82 6.40
C PHE A 113 19.96 -10.27 6.61
N GLY A 114 21.24 -10.48 6.94
CA GLY A 114 21.74 -11.79 7.37
C GLY A 114 21.16 -12.28 8.71
N GLY A 115 20.60 -11.36 9.52
CA GLY A 115 19.94 -11.65 10.79
C GLY A 115 18.42 -11.89 10.68
N PRO A 116 17.77 -12.23 11.80
CA PRO A 116 16.32 -12.39 11.86
C PRO A 116 15.63 -11.03 11.66
N LEU A 117 14.70 -10.96 10.71
CA LEU A 117 13.85 -9.80 10.45
C LEU A 117 12.39 -10.23 10.62
N ARG A 118 11.57 -9.45 11.32
CA ARG A 118 10.13 -9.70 11.36
C ARG A 118 9.39 -8.82 10.36
N ILE A 119 8.59 -9.40 9.48
CA ILE A 119 7.69 -8.64 8.61
C ILE A 119 6.26 -8.82 9.14
N VAL A 120 5.66 -7.76 9.67
CA VAL A 120 4.30 -7.78 10.23
C VAL A 120 3.34 -7.15 9.22
N GLY A 121 2.57 -8.01 8.56
CA GLY A 121 1.58 -7.60 7.59
C GLY A 121 0.16 -7.53 8.17
N VAL A 122 -0.61 -6.52 7.79
CA VAL A 122 -2.01 -6.38 8.20
C VAL A 122 -2.91 -6.30 6.97
N PRO A 123 -3.78 -7.28 6.68
CA PRO A 123 -4.69 -7.21 5.56
C PRO A 123 -5.59 -5.97 5.65
N VAL A 124 -5.79 -5.29 4.53
CA VAL A 124 -6.68 -4.12 4.51
C VAL A 124 -8.13 -4.48 4.17
N HIS A 125 -8.35 -5.72 3.74
CA HIS A 125 -9.64 -6.25 3.33
C HIS A 125 -10.05 -7.41 4.24
N GLU A 126 -11.23 -7.29 4.84
CA GLU A 126 -11.86 -8.23 5.75
C GLU A 126 -11.98 -9.65 5.20
N ALA A 127 -12.27 -9.80 3.90
CA ALA A 127 -12.38 -11.11 3.27
C ALA A 127 -11.03 -11.84 3.27
N PHE A 128 -9.95 -11.13 2.91
CA PHE A 128 -8.60 -11.68 2.94
C PHE A 128 -8.12 -11.94 4.36
N ALA A 129 -8.45 -11.07 5.32
CA ALA A 129 -8.16 -11.32 6.73
C ALA A 129 -8.86 -12.60 7.24
N MET A 130 -10.15 -12.75 6.94
CA MET A 130 -10.93 -13.92 7.34
C MET A 130 -10.42 -15.22 6.68
N LEU A 131 -10.10 -15.18 5.39
CA LEU A 131 -9.52 -16.32 4.67
C LEU A 131 -8.12 -16.65 5.18
N GLN A 132 -7.32 -15.65 5.55
CA GLN A 132 -6.02 -15.86 6.17
C GLN A 132 -6.16 -16.47 7.57
N ALA A 133 -7.07 -15.98 8.40
CA ALA A 133 -7.29 -16.49 9.75
C ALA A 133 -7.77 -17.96 9.74
N LYS A 134 -8.70 -18.29 8.83
CA LYS A 134 -9.33 -19.62 8.78
C LYS A 134 -8.54 -20.65 7.98
N LEU A 135 -7.93 -20.23 6.87
CA LEU A 135 -7.36 -21.15 5.88
C LEU A 135 -5.87 -20.88 5.63
N GLY A 136 -5.28 -19.85 6.23
CA GLY A 136 -3.91 -19.45 5.95
C GLY A 136 -3.71 -19.15 4.46
N ILE A 137 -4.66 -18.47 3.82
CA ILE A 137 -4.71 -18.29 2.35
C ILE A 137 -3.41 -17.74 1.74
N HIS A 138 -2.61 -16.94 2.45
CA HIS A 138 -1.33 -16.46 1.93
C HIS A 138 -0.20 -17.49 2.03
N ARG A 139 -0.33 -18.54 2.84
CA ARG A 139 0.69 -19.57 3.12
C ARG A 139 0.34 -20.96 2.58
N ALA A 140 -0.95 -21.32 2.50
CA ALA A 140 -1.39 -22.66 2.13
C ALA A 140 -0.83 -23.11 0.77
N SER A 141 -0.44 -24.38 0.62
CA SER A 141 0.18 -24.84 -0.63
C SER A 141 -0.70 -24.67 -1.86
N LEU A 142 -2.02 -24.79 -1.72
CA LEU A 142 -2.98 -24.56 -2.81
C LEU A 142 -3.04 -23.10 -3.27
N SER A 143 -2.67 -22.14 -2.41
CA SER A 143 -2.76 -20.73 -2.77
C SER A 143 -1.73 -20.30 -3.80
N GLN A 144 -0.74 -21.15 -4.12
CA GLN A 144 0.16 -20.93 -5.26
C GLN A 144 -0.55 -20.82 -6.63
N TYR A 145 -1.83 -21.22 -6.70
CA TYR A 145 -2.67 -21.11 -7.90
C TYR A 145 -3.75 -20.02 -7.76
N MET A 146 -3.75 -19.27 -6.66
CA MET A 146 -4.73 -18.23 -6.36
C MET A 146 -4.08 -16.85 -6.54
N PRO A 147 -4.44 -16.10 -7.60
CA PRO A 147 -3.93 -14.75 -7.80
C PRO A 147 -4.10 -13.86 -6.57
N LEU A 148 -3.23 -12.87 -6.42
CA LEU A 148 -3.23 -11.89 -5.31
C LEU A 148 -2.92 -12.47 -3.92
N THR A 149 -2.62 -13.76 -3.81
CA THR A 149 -2.04 -14.34 -2.58
C THR A 149 -0.52 -14.18 -2.58
N ILE A 150 0.12 -14.20 -1.40
CA ILE A 150 1.57 -14.00 -1.33
C ILE A 150 2.28 -15.19 -1.99
N ARG A 151 1.87 -16.42 -1.70
CA ARG A 151 2.47 -17.62 -2.27
C ARG A 151 2.39 -17.67 -3.80
N HIS A 152 1.24 -17.35 -4.40
CA HIS A 152 1.12 -17.26 -5.85
C HIS A 152 2.10 -16.22 -6.42
N THR A 153 2.08 -15.01 -5.86
CA THR A 153 2.92 -13.92 -6.35
C THR A 153 4.41 -14.24 -6.22
N LEU A 154 4.86 -14.85 -5.11
CA LEU A 154 6.23 -15.33 -4.98
C LEU A 154 6.59 -16.36 -6.04
N LYS A 155 5.72 -17.36 -6.28
CA LYS A 155 5.94 -18.36 -7.33
C LYS A 155 6.10 -17.73 -8.70
N THR A 156 5.18 -16.86 -9.10
CA THR A 156 5.21 -16.24 -10.44
C THR A 156 6.38 -15.30 -10.61
N THR A 157 6.71 -14.50 -9.59
CA THR A 157 7.80 -13.52 -9.70
C THR A 157 9.17 -14.19 -9.59
N CYS A 158 9.36 -15.21 -8.75
CA CYS A 158 10.62 -15.96 -8.70
C CYS A 158 10.90 -16.66 -10.03
N ALA A 159 9.87 -17.28 -10.64
CA ALA A 159 10.00 -17.89 -11.96
C ALA A 159 10.40 -16.85 -13.02
N GLU A 160 9.80 -15.66 -12.98
CA GLU A 160 10.15 -14.57 -13.90
C GLU A 160 11.56 -14.02 -13.66
N LEU A 161 11.97 -13.84 -12.41
CA LEU A 161 13.34 -13.44 -12.05
C LEU A 161 14.36 -14.44 -12.61
N ALA A 162 14.12 -15.74 -12.41
CA ALA A 162 14.98 -16.79 -12.95
C ALA A 162 15.00 -16.79 -14.49
N ARG A 163 13.84 -16.59 -15.13
CA ARG A 163 13.72 -16.48 -16.61
C ARG A 163 14.55 -15.30 -17.15
N LEU A 164 14.64 -14.21 -16.39
CA LEU A 164 15.46 -13.03 -16.72
C LEU A 164 16.95 -13.21 -16.41
N GLY A 165 17.38 -14.38 -15.94
CA GLY A 165 18.77 -14.70 -15.61
C GLY A 165 19.17 -14.41 -14.15
N GLY A 166 18.21 -14.04 -13.30
CA GLY A 166 18.41 -13.92 -11.86
C GLY A 166 18.44 -15.29 -11.14
N PRO A 167 18.69 -15.29 -9.82
CA PRO A 167 18.65 -16.51 -9.03
C PRO A 167 17.21 -17.01 -8.85
N ASP A 168 17.05 -18.34 -8.75
CA ASP A 168 15.81 -18.92 -8.24
C ASP A 168 15.79 -18.82 -6.71
N LEU A 169 14.91 -17.96 -6.21
CA LEU A 169 14.75 -17.66 -4.78
C LEU A 169 13.41 -18.14 -4.24
N HIS A 170 12.69 -18.99 -4.95
CA HIS A 170 11.34 -19.41 -4.56
C HIS A 170 11.33 -20.07 -3.17
N ASP A 171 12.18 -21.07 -2.94
CA ASP A 171 12.22 -21.79 -1.66
C ASP A 171 12.71 -20.91 -0.50
N ALA A 172 13.67 -20.01 -0.77
CA ALA A 172 14.13 -19.04 0.21
C ALA A 172 13.02 -18.07 0.61
N SER A 173 12.26 -17.58 -0.38
CA SER A 173 11.12 -16.69 -0.17
C SER A 173 9.98 -17.37 0.60
N LEU A 174 9.72 -18.67 0.34
CA LEU A 174 8.73 -19.43 1.10
C LEU A 174 9.16 -19.63 2.55
N ARG A 175 10.44 -19.91 2.83
CA ARG A 175 10.94 -19.98 4.21
C ARG A 175 10.71 -18.67 4.95
N ILE A 176 11.07 -17.53 4.35
CA ILE A 176 10.81 -16.20 4.93
C ILE A 176 9.31 -15.99 5.19
N LEU A 177 8.44 -16.33 4.23
CA LEU A 177 6.99 -16.24 4.42
C LEU A 177 6.47 -17.06 5.61
N HIS A 178 7.09 -18.20 5.89
CA HIS A 178 6.68 -19.09 6.97
C HIS A 178 7.28 -18.72 8.32
N GLU A 179 8.53 -18.29 8.35
CA GLU A 179 9.33 -18.11 9.57
C GLU A 179 9.35 -16.65 10.04
N GLU A 180 9.36 -15.70 9.11
CA GLU A 180 9.66 -14.29 9.38
C GLU A 180 8.47 -13.37 9.13
N VAL A 181 7.46 -13.80 8.39
CA VAL A 181 6.26 -13.01 8.15
C VAL A 181 5.19 -13.35 9.20
N GLU A 182 4.65 -12.33 9.86
CA GLU A 182 3.43 -12.37 10.63
C GLU A 182 2.29 -11.75 9.84
N ILE A 183 1.08 -12.30 9.95
CA ILE A 183 -0.11 -11.68 9.35
C ILE A 183 -1.16 -11.51 10.44
N LEU A 184 -1.38 -10.27 10.86
CA LEU A 184 -2.36 -9.91 11.87
C LEU A 184 -3.74 -9.80 11.21
N THR A 185 -4.69 -10.59 11.68
CA THR A 185 -6.03 -10.74 11.05
C THR A 185 -7.17 -10.35 11.98
N ASP A 186 -6.85 -9.68 13.09
CA ASP A 186 -7.83 -9.21 14.05
C ASP A 186 -8.90 -8.34 13.36
N ALA A 187 -10.17 -8.68 13.58
CA ALA A 187 -11.28 -8.03 12.88
C ALA A 187 -11.48 -6.58 13.31
N ASP A 188 -11.17 -6.24 14.57
CA ASP A 188 -11.27 -4.87 15.10
C ASP A 188 -10.11 -4.02 14.57
N LEU A 189 -8.95 -4.63 14.29
CA LEU A 189 -7.84 -3.97 13.60
C LEU A 189 -8.14 -3.77 12.11
N VAL A 190 -8.56 -4.83 11.42
CA VAL A 190 -8.74 -4.83 9.96
C VAL A 190 -9.96 -4.02 9.55
N GLY A 191 -11.08 -4.09 10.29
CA GLY A 191 -12.32 -3.42 9.91
C GLY A 191 -12.82 -3.84 8.52
N ILE A 192 -13.47 -2.91 7.82
CA ILE A 192 -14.02 -3.13 6.47
C ILE A 192 -13.06 -2.53 5.42
N TYR A 193 -12.98 -3.14 4.24
CA TYR A 193 -12.22 -2.61 3.13
C TYR A 193 -12.73 -1.23 2.71
N GLY A 194 -11.80 -0.30 2.46
CA GLY A 194 -12.15 1.06 2.08
C GLY A 194 -12.67 1.93 3.23
N ALA A 195 -12.70 1.42 4.46
CA ALA A 195 -13.02 2.18 5.66
C ALA A 195 -11.93 2.07 6.73
N HIS A 196 -11.93 3.02 7.65
CA HIS A 196 -11.18 2.92 8.91
C HIS A 196 -11.72 1.78 9.77
N SER A 197 -10.87 1.19 10.59
CA SER A 197 -11.32 0.58 11.84
C SER A 197 -11.24 1.59 12.97
N GLU A 198 -11.87 1.31 14.12
CA GLU A 198 -11.72 2.19 15.28
C GLU A 198 -10.24 2.27 15.71
N VAL A 199 -9.54 1.13 15.66
CA VAL A 199 -8.13 1.01 16.00
C VAL A 199 -7.25 1.80 15.03
N SER A 200 -7.46 1.64 13.72
CA SER A 200 -6.66 2.36 12.71
C SER A 200 -6.92 3.87 12.74
N ARG A 201 -8.16 4.29 12.95
CA ARG A 201 -8.51 5.71 13.13
C ARG A 201 -7.80 6.31 14.34
N ARG A 202 -7.85 5.63 15.49
CA ARG A 202 -7.21 6.12 16.72
C ARG A 202 -5.70 6.28 16.56
N ALA A 203 -5.04 5.31 15.92
CA ALA A 203 -3.61 5.38 15.66
C ALA A 203 -3.23 6.54 14.74
N ALA A 204 -3.99 6.76 13.65
CA ALA A 204 -3.77 7.91 12.76
C ALA A 204 -3.98 9.25 13.49
N GLN A 205 -5.07 9.39 14.26
CA GLN A 205 -5.36 10.60 15.03
C GLN A 205 -4.32 10.88 16.11
N ALA A 206 -3.77 9.84 16.75
CA ALA A 206 -2.68 9.99 17.72
C ALA A 206 -1.40 10.53 17.06
N TYR A 207 -1.08 10.08 15.85
CA TYR A 207 0.02 10.63 15.07
C TYR A 207 -0.26 12.06 14.62
N ASP A 208 -1.46 12.38 14.15
CA ASP A 208 -1.81 13.76 13.80
C ASP A 208 -1.68 14.72 14.99
N ALA A 209 -2.00 14.26 16.20
CA ALA A 209 -1.95 15.07 17.41
C ALA A 209 -0.52 15.34 17.92
N THR A 210 0.40 14.39 17.75
CA THR A 210 1.72 14.44 18.43
C THR A 210 2.92 14.05 17.55
N GLY A 211 2.67 13.61 16.33
CA GLY A 211 3.66 13.14 15.38
C GLY A 211 4.63 14.24 14.99
N ARG A 212 5.90 13.91 15.00
CA ARG A 212 7.00 14.79 14.61
C ARG A 212 7.82 14.08 13.55
N LEU A 213 8.25 14.83 12.54
CA LEU A 213 9.07 14.33 11.46
C LEU A 213 10.44 14.98 11.57
N PHE A 214 11.48 14.18 11.39
CA PHE A 214 12.86 14.65 11.40
C PHE A 214 13.53 14.25 10.10
N GLU A 215 14.35 15.14 9.57
CA GLU A 215 15.29 14.82 8.50
C GLU A 215 16.39 13.89 9.03
N GLY A 216 17.14 13.25 8.12
CA GLY A 216 18.33 12.48 8.49
C GLY A 216 19.42 13.32 9.20
N SER A 217 19.37 14.65 9.06
CA SER A 217 20.22 15.60 9.79
C SER A 217 19.82 15.77 11.27
N GLY A 218 18.64 15.28 11.67
CA GLY A 218 18.02 15.53 12.97
C GLY A 218 17.21 16.82 13.05
N ALA A 219 17.18 17.63 11.98
CA ALA A 219 16.32 18.81 11.92
C ALA A 219 14.84 18.40 11.87
N GLU A 220 14.00 19.06 12.66
CA GLU A 220 12.56 18.84 12.62
C GLU A 220 11.94 19.49 11.38
N VAL A 221 11.10 18.73 10.69
CA VAL A 221 10.32 19.20 9.54
C VAL A 221 9.05 19.86 10.06
N SER A 222 8.76 21.07 9.58
CA SER A 222 7.64 21.89 10.05
C SER A 222 6.25 21.30 9.78
N THR A 223 6.13 20.45 8.76
CA THR A 223 4.89 19.73 8.43
C THR A 223 5.19 18.22 8.41
N PRO A 224 4.68 17.45 9.39
CA PRO A 224 4.89 16.01 9.42
C PRO A 224 4.16 15.29 8.28
N LEU A 225 4.59 14.06 7.97
CA LEU A 225 3.94 13.23 6.95
C LEU A 225 2.63 12.67 7.48
N TRP A 226 1.54 12.88 6.77
CA TRP A 226 0.28 12.23 7.10
C TRP A 226 0.33 10.70 7.00
N VAL A 227 -0.44 10.03 7.87
CA VAL A 227 -0.67 8.58 7.87
C VAL A 227 -2.11 8.26 7.47
N CYS A 228 -2.25 7.51 6.38
CA CYS A 228 -3.56 7.09 5.88
C CYS A 228 -4.33 6.17 6.82
N GLY A 229 -5.43 6.68 7.36
CA GLY A 229 -6.31 5.93 8.27
C GLY A 229 -6.97 4.68 7.66
N HIS A 230 -7.16 4.65 6.34
CA HIS A 230 -7.84 3.57 5.60
C HIS A 230 -7.00 2.30 5.42
N PHE A 231 -5.70 2.48 5.17
CA PHE A 231 -4.83 1.39 4.74
C PHE A 231 -3.59 1.31 5.63
N VAL A 232 -2.74 2.35 5.60
CA VAL A 232 -1.45 2.33 6.30
C VAL A 232 -1.64 2.29 7.82
N ALA A 233 -2.64 2.99 8.35
CA ALA A 233 -2.89 3.05 9.78
C ALA A 233 -3.27 1.69 10.38
N LYS A 234 -3.80 0.76 9.58
CA LYS A 234 -4.04 -0.63 10.02
C LYS A 234 -2.73 -1.35 10.37
N ALA A 235 -1.64 -1.03 9.67
CA ALA A 235 -0.30 -1.53 10.01
C ALA A 235 0.44 -0.66 11.02
N PHE A 236 0.13 0.64 11.07
CA PHE A 236 0.73 1.56 12.01
C PHE A 236 0.23 1.38 13.45
N ALA A 237 -1.04 1.01 13.64
CA ALA A 237 -1.60 0.74 14.96
C ALA A 237 -0.80 -0.32 15.74
N PRO A 238 -0.58 -1.55 15.23
CA PRO A 238 0.23 -2.54 15.95
C PRO A 238 1.70 -2.11 16.08
N LEU A 239 2.23 -1.26 15.19
CA LEU A 239 3.57 -0.70 15.37
C LEU A 239 3.64 0.19 16.61
N ILE A 240 2.69 1.12 16.78
CA ILE A 240 2.65 1.98 17.97
C ILE A 240 2.44 1.14 19.23
N ASP A 241 1.54 0.17 19.18
CA ASP A 241 1.28 -0.72 20.30
C ASP A 241 2.53 -1.51 20.69
N ASP A 242 3.30 -2.02 19.72
CA ASP A 242 4.57 -2.70 19.97
C ASP A 242 5.65 -1.74 20.48
N ALA A 243 5.74 -0.53 19.94
CA ALA A 243 6.68 0.49 20.39
C ALA A 243 6.43 0.93 21.85
N ALA A 244 5.19 0.82 22.33
CA ALA A 244 4.83 1.09 23.71
C ALA A 244 5.15 -0.06 24.68
N LYS A 245 5.49 -1.26 24.18
CA LYS A 245 5.81 -2.43 25.02
C LYS A 245 7.27 -2.40 25.47
N GLU A 246 7.49 -2.40 26.77
CA GLU A 246 8.83 -2.40 27.38
C GLU A 246 9.70 -3.60 26.96
N GLU A 247 9.10 -4.76 26.68
CA GLU A 247 9.84 -5.95 26.23
C GLU A 247 10.46 -5.81 24.82
N LEU A 248 9.99 -4.85 24.03
CA LEU A 248 10.52 -4.54 22.71
C LEU A 248 11.41 -3.29 22.70
N ARG A 249 11.70 -2.72 23.88
CA ARG A 249 12.59 -1.56 24.03
C ARG A 249 13.97 -1.87 23.43
N GLY A 250 14.47 -0.96 22.61
CA GLY A 250 15.76 -1.10 21.93
C GLY A 250 15.70 -1.77 20.56
N GLN A 251 14.53 -2.27 20.14
CA GLN A 251 14.32 -2.67 18.75
C GLN A 251 14.06 -1.46 17.84
N THR A 252 14.46 -1.59 16.58
CA THR A 252 14.17 -0.64 15.51
C THR A 252 12.97 -1.12 14.71
N PHE A 253 11.94 -0.27 14.60
CA PHE A 253 10.73 -0.57 13.84
C PHE A 253 10.66 0.32 12.61
N LEU A 254 10.29 -0.26 11.47
CA LEU A 254 10.05 0.45 10.23
C LEU A 254 8.58 0.30 9.82
N LEU A 255 7.91 1.42 9.56
CA LEU A 255 6.63 1.41 8.85
C LEU A 255 6.91 1.51 7.34
N TRP A 256 6.49 0.51 6.59
CA TRP A 256 6.49 0.60 5.13
C TRP A 256 5.22 1.32 4.65
N GLN A 257 5.32 2.64 4.49
CA GLN A 257 4.22 3.50 4.05
C GLN A 257 3.88 3.22 2.58
N THR A 258 2.83 2.44 2.33
CA THR A 258 2.39 2.07 0.96
C THR A 258 1.52 3.12 0.28
N LYS A 259 1.01 4.11 1.02
CA LYS A 259 0.34 5.28 0.44
C LYS A 259 1.34 6.44 0.39
N SER A 260 1.66 6.87 -0.84
CA SER A 260 2.57 7.98 -1.09
C SER A 260 2.08 9.25 -0.39
N ALA A 261 3.00 9.98 0.23
CA ALA A 261 2.74 11.34 0.72
C ALA A 261 2.58 12.34 -0.44
N VAL A 262 3.05 11.97 -1.64
CA VAL A 262 2.89 12.72 -2.88
C VAL A 262 1.70 12.14 -3.64
N GLN A 263 0.64 12.93 -3.78
CA GLN A 263 -0.47 12.60 -4.68
C GLN A 263 -0.21 13.24 -6.05
N PRO A 264 0.03 12.48 -7.13
CA PRO A 264 0.39 13.08 -8.40
C PRO A 264 -0.81 13.75 -9.08
N LEU A 265 -0.58 14.90 -9.69
CA LEU A 265 -1.50 15.62 -10.57
C LEU A 265 -0.92 15.59 -11.99
N GLY A 266 -1.61 14.92 -12.90
CA GLY A 266 -1.28 14.88 -14.32
C GLY A 266 -1.79 16.11 -15.07
N THR A 267 -1.92 15.98 -16.38
CA THR A 267 -2.23 17.09 -17.29
C THR A 267 -3.70 17.17 -17.71
N GLU A 268 -4.50 16.14 -17.45
CA GLU A 268 -5.92 16.12 -17.80
C GLU A 268 -6.75 16.86 -16.75
N ASP A 269 -7.89 17.41 -17.16
CA ASP A 269 -8.85 18.06 -16.27
C ASP A 269 -9.61 16.99 -15.46
N GLU A 270 -9.11 16.71 -14.27
CA GLU A 270 -9.68 15.73 -13.35
C GLU A 270 -11.01 16.18 -12.75
N TRP A 271 -11.20 17.49 -12.62
CA TRP A 271 -12.40 18.08 -12.04
C TRP A 271 -13.60 17.93 -12.97
N ALA A 272 -13.43 18.32 -14.24
CA ALA A 272 -14.47 18.15 -15.25
C ALA A 272 -14.87 16.68 -15.39
N GLN A 273 -13.89 15.78 -15.39
CA GLN A 273 -14.14 14.35 -15.45
C GLN A 273 -14.90 13.83 -14.22
N LEU A 274 -14.55 14.27 -13.01
CA LEU A 274 -15.29 13.89 -11.80
C LEU A 274 -16.73 14.44 -11.84
N ALA A 275 -16.94 15.67 -12.28
CA ALA A 275 -18.27 16.28 -12.35
C ALA A 275 -19.23 15.52 -13.28
N GLU A 276 -18.70 14.92 -14.35
CA GLU A 276 -19.42 14.07 -15.31
C GLU A 276 -19.67 12.63 -14.83
N MET A 277 -19.06 12.20 -13.71
CA MET A 277 -19.26 10.85 -13.20
C MET A 277 -20.69 10.60 -12.70
N PRO A 278 -21.14 9.33 -12.67
CA PRO A 278 -22.47 9.00 -12.17
C PRO A 278 -22.70 9.44 -10.72
N PRO A 279 -23.96 9.68 -10.32
CA PRO A 279 -24.29 10.12 -8.97
C PRO A 279 -23.75 9.22 -7.85
N LEU A 280 -23.63 7.91 -8.07
CA LEU A 280 -23.08 6.99 -7.07
C LEU A 280 -21.59 7.26 -6.79
N VAL A 281 -20.81 7.51 -7.84
CA VAL A 281 -19.37 7.82 -7.73
C VAL A 281 -19.20 9.18 -7.07
N LYS A 282 -19.98 10.17 -7.48
CA LYS A 282 -19.96 11.51 -6.87
C LYS A 282 -20.36 11.48 -5.40
N ARG A 283 -21.40 10.70 -5.03
CA ARG A 283 -21.77 10.52 -3.62
C ARG A 283 -20.67 9.88 -2.78
N TRP A 284 -19.83 9.04 -3.36
CA TRP A 284 -18.68 8.43 -2.68
C TRP A 284 -17.48 9.39 -2.61
N ALA A 285 -17.35 10.30 -3.57
CA ALA A 285 -16.20 11.18 -3.74
C ALA A 285 -16.38 12.56 -3.07
N ASP A 286 -17.58 13.13 -3.18
CA ASP A 286 -17.93 14.46 -2.69
C ASP A 286 -18.11 14.45 -1.16
N ASP A 287 -17.80 15.58 -0.54
CA ASP A 287 -18.01 15.92 0.86
C ASP A 287 -17.40 14.94 1.88
N GLY A 288 -16.40 14.16 1.46
CA GLY A 288 -15.60 13.36 2.37
C GLY A 288 -14.75 14.23 3.28
N PRO A 289 -14.94 14.19 4.61
CA PRO A 289 -14.11 14.97 5.52
C PRO A 289 -12.65 14.55 5.36
N ALA A 290 -11.73 15.51 5.49
CA ALA A 290 -10.36 15.20 5.82
C ALA A 290 -10.33 14.63 7.25
N GLU A 291 -10.23 13.32 7.39
CA GLU A 291 -10.07 12.67 8.70
C GLU A 291 -8.73 13.06 9.35
N SER A 292 -7.74 13.43 8.53
CA SER A 292 -6.48 13.96 9.03
C SER A 292 -6.44 15.47 9.11
N THR A 293 -5.98 15.99 10.25
CA THR A 293 -5.72 17.42 10.43
C THR A 293 -4.46 17.90 9.71
N LEU A 294 -3.59 16.98 9.27
CA LEU A 294 -2.35 17.26 8.55
C LEU A 294 -2.55 17.41 7.02
N ARG A 295 -3.72 17.02 6.49
CA ARG A 295 -4.08 17.19 5.07
C ARG A 295 -5.47 17.81 4.91
N PRO A 296 -5.67 19.07 5.32
CA PRO A 296 -6.96 19.73 5.21
C PRO A 296 -7.32 19.99 3.73
N GLY A 297 -8.54 19.62 3.35
CA GLY A 297 -9.14 19.89 2.05
C GLY A 297 -10.57 19.38 1.97
N LYS A 298 -11.25 19.66 0.86
CA LYS A 298 -12.54 19.04 0.53
C LYS A 298 -12.71 18.91 -0.98
N VAL A 299 -13.61 18.03 -1.39
CA VAL A 299 -14.07 17.93 -2.78
C VAL A 299 -15.59 18.03 -2.74
N ASP A 300 -16.15 18.98 -3.48
CA ASP A 300 -17.60 19.19 -3.60
C ASP A 300 -17.88 19.63 -5.03
N THR A 301 -18.24 18.69 -5.90
CA THR A 301 -18.47 19.00 -7.31
C THR A 301 -19.67 19.91 -7.57
N ALA A 302 -20.55 20.14 -6.58
CA ALA A 302 -21.72 20.99 -6.71
C ALA A 302 -21.45 22.45 -6.33
N ASN A 303 -20.66 22.69 -5.27
CA ASN A 303 -20.43 24.04 -4.72
C ASN A 303 -18.96 24.42 -4.53
N GLY A 304 -18.03 23.51 -4.75
CA GLY A 304 -16.60 23.71 -4.56
C GLY A 304 -15.85 24.07 -5.85
N THR A 305 -14.53 24.19 -5.72
CA THR A 305 -13.62 24.36 -6.85
C THR A 305 -12.38 23.49 -6.69
N PRO A 306 -11.56 23.30 -7.74
CA PRO A 306 -10.31 22.57 -7.60
C PRO A 306 -9.31 23.18 -6.59
N ASP A 307 -9.42 24.48 -6.29
CA ASP A 307 -8.56 25.15 -5.31
C ASP A 307 -8.78 24.62 -3.88
N ASP A 308 -9.91 23.94 -3.61
CA ASP A 308 -10.24 23.36 -2.31
C ASP A 308 -9.39 22.11 -1.96
N TYR A 309 -8.71 21.50 -2.95
CA TYR A 309 -7.89 20.29 -2.72
C TYR A 309 -6.59 20.22 -3.52
N ARG A 310 -6.41 20.96 -4.63
CA ARG A 310 -5.25 20.77 -5.53
C ARG A 310 -3.92 21.05 -4.85
N HIS A 311 -3.87 21.86 -3.79
CA HIS A 311 -2.66 22.04 -2.97
C HIS A 311 -2.18 20.75 -2.29
N LEU A 312 -3.05 19.74 -2.15
CA LEU A 312 -2.72 18.41 -1.63
C LEU A 312 -2.17 17.45 -2.71
N MET A 313 -2.13 17.91 -3.97
CA MET A 313 -1.59 17.18 -5.10
C MET A 313 -0.35 17.88 -5.66
N LYS A 314 0.51 17.11 -6.31
CA LYS A 314 1.78 17.59 -6.87
C LYS A 314 1.80 17.37 -8.36
N ALA A 315 1.93 18.45 -9.12
CA ALA A 315 2.12 18.39 -10.57
C ALA A 315 3.31 17.48 -10.90
N LEU A 316 3.10 16.55 -11.83
CA LEU A 316 4.20 15.78 -12.39
C LEU A 316 5.09 16.69 -13.24
N PRO A 317 6.43 16.47 -13.23
CA PRO A 317 7.37 17.22 -14.04
C PRO A 317 7.16 17.01 -15.55
#